data_AF-A0A952IM81-F1
#
_entry.id   AF-A0A952IM81-F1
#
_cell.length_a   1.000
_cell.length_b   1.000
_cell.length_c   1.000
_cell.angle_alpha   90.00
_cell.angle_beta   90.00
_cell.angle_gamma   90.00
#
_symmetry.space_group_name_H-M   'P 1'
#
loop_
_entity.id
_entity.type
_entity.pdbx_description
1 polymer ?
#
loop_
_entity_poly.entity_id
_entity_poly.type
_entity_poly.pdbx_seq_one_letter_code
_entity_poly.pdbx_strand_id
1 'polypeptide(L)' 'MPSIWQLLIVLAIVILVFGAKRLRNLGSDLGGAVKGFKTAMSDEEADAKKALEDAKDDVIDGAVAKESDKNNAA' A
#
# COMPACT_ATOMS: atom_id res chain seq x y z
N MET A 1 -1.71 0.88 -28.95
CA MET A 1 -0.89 0.99 -27.73
C MET A 1 0.56 1.06 -28.16
N PRO A 2 1.32 2.10 -27.80
CA PRO A 2 2.73 2.14 -28.12
C PRO A 2 3.42 0.91 -27.52
N SER A 3 4.14 0.19 -28.36
CA SER A 3 4.96 -0.96 -27.95
C SER A 3 6.10 -0.47 -27.06
N ILE A 4 6.49 -1.27 -26.07
CA ILE A 4 7.55 -0.92 -25.11
C ILE A 4 8.84 -0.47 -25.82
N TRP A 5 9.17 -1.10 -26.96
CA TRP A 5 10.31 -0.73 -27.79
C TRP A 5 10.22 0.69 -28.38
N GLN A 6 9.02 1.15 -28.72
CA GLN A 6 8.81 2.52 -29.23
C GLN A 6 8.99 3.54 -28.11
N LEU A 7 8.55 3.23 -26.88
CA LEU A 7 8.74 4.09 -25.71
C LEU A 7 10.23 4.28 -25.38
N LEU A 8 11.06 3.24 -25.49
CA LEU A 8 12.50 3.35 -25.28
C LEU A 8 13.18 4.27 -26.31
N ILE A 9 12.77 4.19 -27.57
CA ILE A 9 13.32 5.07 -28.63
C ILE A 9 12.94 6.52 -28.37
N VAL A 10 11.68 6.79 -28.01
CA VAL A 10 11.23 8.14 -27.66
C VAL A 10 11.98 8.66 -26.43
N LEU A 11 12.16 7.84 -25.40
CA LEU A 11 12.92 8.20 -24.20
C LEU A 11 14.37 8.54 -24.53
N ALA A 12 15.02 7.78 -25.41
CA ALA A 12 16.39 8.05 -25.84
C ALA A 12 16.51 9.42 -26.53
N ILE A 13 15.54 9.78 -27.40
CA ILE A 13 15.51 11.09 -28.07
C ILE A 13 15.31 12.21 -27.04
N VAL A 14 14.40 12.05 -26.09
CA VAL A 14 14.17 13.03 -25.01
C VAL A 14 15.45 13.24 -24.19
N ILE A 15 16.16 12.17 -23.83
CA ILE A 15 17.44 12.26 -23.12
C ILE A 15 18.50 12.99 -23.97
N LEU A 16 18.54 12.78 -25.29
CA LEU A 16 19.47 13.46 -26.19
C LEU A 16 19.20 14.97 -26.27
N VAL A 17 17.91 15.36 -26.37
CA VAL A 17 17.49 16.76 -26.51
C VAL A 17 17.67 17.53 -25.19
N PHE A 18 17.22 16.96 -24.07
CA PHE A 18 17.31 17.61 -22.77
C PHE A 18 18.70 17.46 -22.13
N GLY A 19 19.46 16.45 -22.56
CA GLY A 19 20.72 16.05 -21.96
C GLY A 19 20.53 15.31 -20.63
N ALA A 20 21.32 14.25 -20.41
CA ALA A 20 21.26 13.43 -19.21
C ALA A 20 21.46 14.25 -17.90
N LYS A 21 22.22 15.35 -17.95
CA LYS A 21 22.51 16.19 -16.78
C LYS A 21 21.27 16.95 -16.28
N ARG A 22 20.43 17.48 -17.18
CA ARG A 22 19.19 18.15 -16.77
C ARG A 22 18.13 17.15 -16.33
N LEU A 23 18.04 16.02 -17.03
CA LEU A 23 17.09 14.96 -16.68
C LEU A 23 17.44 14.33 -15.32
N ARG A 24 18.73 14.18 -14.98
CA ARG A 24 19.16 13.71 -13.66
C ARG A 24 18.82 14.70 -12.55
N ASN A 25 19.12 15.98 -12.73
CA ASN A 25 18.82 16.98 -11.69
C ASN A 25 17.31 17.08 -11.44
N LEU A 26 16.50 17.21 -12.50
CA LEU A 26 15.04 17.23 -12.37
C LEU A 26 14.47 15.89 -11.87
N GLY A 27 15.04 14.77 -12.31
CA GLY A 27 14.62 13.44 -11.90
C GLY A 27 14.97 13.13 -10.44
N SER A 28 16.05 13.69 -9.90
CA SER A 28 16.39 13.57 -8.48
C SER A 28 15.40 14.34 -7.61
N ASP A 29 15.04 15.57 -8.00
CA ASP A 29 14.10 16.40 -7.24
C ASP A 29 12.67 15.81 -7.27
N LEU A 30 12.19 15.47 -8.47
CA LEU A 30 10.86 14.86 -8.63
C LEU A 30 10.83 13.43 -8.09
N GLY A 31 11.89 12.65 -8.30
CA GLY A 31 11.98 11.28 -7.81
C GLY A 31 12.06 11.21 -6.29
N GLY A 32 12.71 12.18 -5.64
CA GLY A 32 12.71 12.32 -4.18
C GLY A 32 11.31 12.59 -3.63
N ALA A 33 10.58 13.53 -4.23
CA ALA A 33 9.20 13.85 -3.84
C ALA A 33 8.24 12.66 -4.03
N VAL A 34 8.31 11.98 -5.17
CA VAL A 34 7.47 10.79 -5.44
C VAL A 34 7.84 9.62 -4.54
N LYS A 35 9.12 9.44 -4.18
CA LYS A 35 9.55 8.40 -3.24
C LYS A 35 8.95 8.63 -1.85
N GLY A 36 9.00 9.86 -1.34
CA GLY A 36 8.38 10.22 -0.06
C GLY A 36 6.87 9.99 -0.06
N PHE A 37 6.19 10.36 -1.15
CA PHE A 37 4.76 10.11 -1.33
C PHE A 37 4.42 8.61 -1.34
N LYS A 38 5.18 7.79 -2.07
CA LYS A 38 4.98 6.33 -2.08
C LYS A 38 5.20 5.71 -0.70
N THR A 39 6.23 6.13 0.02
CA THR A 39 6.50 5.64 1.38
C THR A 39 5.35 6.01 2.32
N ALA A 40 4.89 7.26 2.31
CA ALA A 40 3.77 7.69 3.15
C ALA A 40 2.47 6.93 2.85
N MET A 41 2.12 6.72 1.56
CA MET A 41 0.96 5.89 1.20
C MET A 41 1.11 4.44 1.65
N SER A 42 2.30 3.84 1.48
CA SER A 42 2.53 2.46 1.92
C SER A 42 2.52 2.30 3.43
N ASP A 43 2.99 3.30 4.18
CA ASP A 43 2.94 3.30 5.64
C ASP A 43 1.49 3.47 6.12
N GLU A 44 0.69 4.36 5.50
CA GLU A 44 -0.75 4.47 5.78
C GLU A 44 -1.52 3.17 5.45
N GLU A 45 -1.18 2.49 4.36
CA GLU A 45 -1.76 1.18 4.01
C GLU A 45 -1.37 0.11 5.04
N ALA A 46 -0.15 0.14 5.57
CA ALA A 46 0.33 -0.80 6.59
C ALA A 46 -0.30 -0.54 7.96
N ASP A 47 -0.44 0.73 8.38
CA ASP A 47 -1.12 1.12 9.61
C ASP A 47 -2.63 0.84 9.54
N ALA A 48 -3.27 1.06 8.38
CA ALA A 48 -4.66 0.67 8.15
C ALA A 48 -4.86 -0.85 8.21
N LYS A 49 -3.86 -1.64 7.76
CA LYS A 49 -3.87 -3.10 7.87
C LYS A 49 -3.71 -3.57 9.32
N LYS A 50 -2.81 -2.94 10.09
CA LYS A 50 -2.61 -3.23 11.51
C LYS A 50 -3.86 -2.93 12.33
N ALA A 51 -4.51 -1.79 12.12
CA ALA A 51 -5.75 -1.44 12.78
C ALA A 51 -6.91 -2.42 12.49
N LEU A 52 -6.89 -3.10 11.34
CA LEU A 52 -7.85 -4.15 10.98
C LEU A 52 -7.49 -5.54 11.53
N GLU A 53 -6.22 -5.78 11.88
CA GLU A 53 -5.74 -7.01 12.51
C GLU A 53 -5.92 -6.95 14.04
N ASP A 54 -5.62 -5.83 14.69
CA ASP A 54 -5.87 -5.62 16.13
C ASP A 54 -7.38 -5.70 16.51
N ALA A 55 -8.28 -5.32 15.59
CA ALA A 55 -9.72 -5.43 15.80
C ALA A 55 -10.28 -6.87 15.69
N LYS A 56 -9.46 -7.85 15.28
CA LYS A 56 -9.86 -9.27 15.17
C LYS A 56 -9.37 -10.15 16.32
N ASP A 57 -8.40 -9.69 17.11
CA ASP A 57 -7.90 -10.43 18.28
C ASP A 57 -8.72 -10.17 19.56
N ASP A 58 -9.58 -9.14 19.58
CA ASP A 58 -10.46 -8.77 20.72
C ASP A 58 -11.89 -9.36 20.65
N VAL A 59 -12.18 -10.28 19.72
CA VAL A 59 -13.36 -11.15 19.86
C VAL A 59 -12.94 -12.34 20.72
N ILE A 60 -12.97 -12.11 22.03
CA ILE A 60 -13.07 -13.17 23.03
C ILE A 60 -14.22 -14.08 22.57
N ASP A 61 -13.89 -15.30 22.15
CA ASP A 61 -14.79 -16.46 22.10
C ASP A 61 -15.29 -16.73 23.52
N GLY A 62 -16.16 -15.84 24.00
CA GLY A 62 -17.03 -16.06 25.13
C GLY A 62 -18.12 -17.01 24.67
N ALA A 63 -17.75 -18.27 24.41
CA ALA A 63 -18.69 -19.36 24.50
C ALA A 63 -19.18 -19.38 25.95
N VAL A 64 -20.31 -18.69 26.15
CA VAL A 64 -21.12 -18.63 27.35
C VAL A 64 -21.38 -20.06 27.80
N ALA A 65 -20.52 -20.55 28.68
CA ALA A 65 -20.81 -21.70 29.49
C ALA A 65 -21.80 -21.25 30.57
N LYS A 66 -22.96 -21.90 30.53
CA LYS A 66 -23.94 -22.06 31.62
C LYS A 66 -25.00 -20.97 31.77
N GLU A 67 -26.17 -21.26 31.22
CA GLU A 67 -27.42 -21.05 31.95
C GLU A 67 -28.15 -22.39 32.06
N SER A 68 -28.43 -22.78 33.30
CA SER A 68 -29.10 -24.01 33.70
C SER A 68 -30.58 -23.69 33.89
N ASP A 69 -31.47 -24.22 33.05
CA ASP A 69 -32.90 -24.22 33.36
C ASP A 69 -33.32 -25.62 33.84
N LYS A 70 -33.78 -25.67 35.09
CA LYS A 70 -34.44 -26.82 35.71
C LYS A 70 -35.89 -26.81 35.27
N ASN A 71 -36.38 -27.88 34.66
CA ASN A 71 -37.78 -28.29 34.80
C ASN A 71 -37.97 -29.80 34.69
N ASN A 72 -38.07 -30.40 35.87
CA ASN A 72 -38.90 -31.54 36.25
C ASN A 72 -40.11 -31.78 35.32
N ALA A 73 -40.36 -33.04 34.91
CA ALA A 73 -41.61 -33.75 35.18
C ALA A 73 -41.68 -35.13 34.50
N ALA A 74 -42.08 -36.11 35.32
CA ALA A 74 -42.84 -37.34 35.04
C ALA A 74 -42.18 -38.48 34.25
#